data_AF-A0A7L1HV22-F1
#
_entry.id   AF-A0A7L1HV22-F1
#
_cell.length_a   1.000
_cell.length_b   1.000
_cell.length_c   1.000
_cell.angle_alpha   90.00
_cell.angle_beta   90.00
_cell.angle_gamma   90.00
#
_symmetry.space_group_name_H-M   'P 1'
#
loop_
_entity.id
_entity.type
_entity.pdbx_description
1 polymer ?
#
loop_
_entity_poly.entity_id
_entity_poly.type
_entity_poly.pdbx_seq_one_letter_code
_entity_poly.pdbx_strand_id
1 'polypeptide(L)' 'RERGCGLSPLLQALGEPQPPPQLGPLLCNLSQLPEGRRELLDRSRRSVQRLLPFTQYKDSTDHRRGIVGALRNCCFEYGE' A
#
# COMPACT_ATOMS: atom_id res chain seq x y z
N ARG A 1 20.63 -8.42 4.43
CA ARG A 1 20.19 -8.31 3.02
C ARG A 1 18.98 -9.22 2.87
N GLU A 2 17.82 -8.78 3.35
CA GLU A 2 16.57 -9.56 3.31
C GLU A 2 15.99 -9.47 1.90
N ARG A 3 16.00 -10.58 1.17
CA ARG A 3 15.29 -10.67 -0.11
C ARG A 3 13.80 -10.74 0.19
N GLY A 4 13.07 -9.68 -0.16
CA GLY A 4 11.63 -9.63 -0.42
C GLY A 4 10.73 -10.50 0.47
N CYS A 5 10.53 -10.13 1.74
CA CYS A 5 9.45 -10.66 2.56
C CYS A 5 8.32 -9.62 2.75
N GLY A 6 7.11 -10.10 3.02
CA GLY A 6 5.94 -9.24 3.27
C GLY A 6 5.50 -8.47 2.04
N LEU A 7 5.16 -7.19 2.21
CA LEU A 7 4.59 -6.33 1.16
C LEU A 7 5.63 -5.72 0.21
N SER A 8 6.92 -5.87 0.52
CA SER A 8 8.01 -5.21 -0.22
C SER A 8 8.00 -5.49 -1.74
N PRO A 9 7.76 -6.72 -2.23
CA PRO A 9 7.65 -6.99 -3.66
C PRO A 9 6.47 -6.28 -4.32
N LEU A 10 5.33 -6.16 -3.62
CA LEU A 10 4.15 -5.45 -4.13
C LEU A 10 4.41 -3.96 -4.25
N LEU A 11 5.10 -3.36 -3.26
CA LEU A 11 5.48 -1.95 -3.30
C LEU A 11 6.54 -1.67 -4.38
N GLN A 12 7.38 -2.65 -4.70
CA GLN A 12 8.32 -2.55 -5.81
C GLN A 12 7.57 -2.60 -7.15
N ALA A 13 6.69 -3.58 -7.34
CA ALA A 13 5.85 -3.70 -8.52
C ALA A 13 4.98 -2.46 -8.76
N LEU A 14 4.50 -1.81 -7.67
CA LEU A 14 3.73 -0.57 -7.74
C LEU A 14 4.54 0.60 -8.32
N GLY A 15 5.87 0.60 -8.16
CA GLY A 15 6.77 1.65 -8.66
C GLY A 15 7.26 1.45 -10.10
N GLU A 16 6.87 0.36 -10.76
CA GLU A 16 7.21 0.10 -12.16
C GLU A 16 6.43 1.03 -13.11
N PRO A 17 6.89 1.28 -14.35
CA PRO A 17 6.24 2.23 -15.28
C PRO A 17 4.78 1.91 -15.61
N GLN A 18 4.39 0.64 -15.55
CA GLN A 18 3.03 0.16 -15.81
C GLN A 18 2.66 -0.89 -14.75
N PRO A 19 2.34 -0.46 -13.53
CA PRO A 19 2.00 -1.38 -12.46
C PRO A 19 0.63 -2.02 -12.75
N PRO A 20 0.43 -3.32 -12.43
CA PRO A 20 -0.87 -3.97 -12.57
C PRO A 20 -1.94 -3.22 -11.76
N PRO A 21 -3.09 -2.85 -12.36
CA PRO A 21 -4.11 -2.03 -11.70
C PRO A 21 -4.66 -2.67 -10.41
N GLN A 22 -4.57 -3.99 -10.28
CA GLN A 22 -5.01 -4.74 -9.11
C GLN A 22 -4.13 -4.50 -7.87
N LEU A 23 -2.93 -3.92 -8.01
CA LEU A 23 -2.05 -3.65 -6.87
C LEU A 23 -2.66 -2.66 -5.87
N GLY A 24 -3.39 -1.64 -6.35
CA GLY A 24 -4.10 -0.72 -5.47
C GLY A 24 -5.14 -1.43 -4.59
N PRO A 25 -6.15 -2.09 -5.19
CA PRO A 25 -7.15 -2.88 -4.45
C PRO A 25 -6.55 -3.97 -3.56
N LEU A 26 -5.49 -4.65 -4.02
CA LEU A 26 -4.80 -5.68 -3.23
C LEU A 26 -4.20 -5.10 -1.94
N LEU A 27 -3.46 -3.99 -2.04
CA LEU A 27 -2.90 -3.31 -0.86
C LEU A 27 -4.00 -2.80 0.07
N CYS A 28 -5.11 -2.30 -0.48
CA CYS A 28 -6.28 -1.91 0.30
C CYS A 28 -6.84 -3.09 1.10
N ASN A 29 -7.01 -4.26 0.49
CA ASN A 29 -7.52 -5.45 1.18
C ASN A 29 -6.55 -5.96 2.24
N LEU A 30 -5.25 -6.04 1.94
CA LEU A 30 -4.25 -6.50 2.90
C LEU A 30 -4.16 -5.57 4.13
N SER A 31 -4.32 -4.27 3.94
CA SER A 31 -4.32 -3.29 5.04
C SER A 31 -5.54 -3.38 5.97
N GLN A 32 -6.57 -4.16 5.64
CA GLN A 32 -7.66 -4.44 6.58
C GLN A 32 -7.20 -5.38 7.71
N LEU A 33 -6.18 -6.20 7.45
CA LEU A 33 -5.60 -7.11 8.44
C LEU A 33 -4.55 -6.40 9.31
N PRO A 34 -4.46 -6.72 10.62
CA PRO A 34 -3.45 -6.14 11.51
C PRO A 34 -2.01 -6.31 11.00
N GLU A 35 -1.68 -7.46 10.43
CA GLU A 35 -0.36 -7.78 9.88
C GLU A 35 -0.03 -6.91 8.67
N GLY A 36 -1.02 -6.68 7.79
CA GLY A 36 -0.88 -5.80 6.64
C GLY A 36 -0.64 -4.35 7.06
N ARG A 37 -1.37 -3.86 8.07
CA ARG A 37 -1.11 -2.53 8.65
C ARG A 37 0.27 -2.44 9.27
N ARG A 38 0.69 -3.45 10.03
CA ARG A 38 2.01 -3.50 10.67
C ARG A 38 3.14 -3.40 9.64
N GLU A 39 3.05 -4.13 8.53
CA GLU A 39 4.04 -4.06 7.44
C GLU A 39 4.05 -2.70 6.72
N LEU A 40 2.88 -2.08 6.51
CA LEU A 40 2.79 -0.74 5.89
C LEU A 40 3.29 0.36 6.82
N LEU A 41 3.08 0.23 8.14
CA LEU A 41 3.47 1.21 9.15
C LEU A 41 4.90 1.00 9.68
N ASP A 42 5.62 -0.02 9.22
CA ASP A 42 7.02 -0.26 9.60
C ASP A 42 7.93 0.89 9.13
N ARG A 43 8.45 1.64 10.10
CA ARG A 43 9.32 2.80 9.89
C ARG A 43 10.64 2.43 9.21
N SER A 44 11.14 1.21 9.39
CA SER A 44 12.38 0.75 8.76
C SER A 44 12.24 0.58 7.25
N ARG A 45 11.02 0.26 6.79
CA ARG A 45 10.71 -0.03 5.38
C ARG A 45 10.21 1.19 4.60
N ARG A 46 9.80 2.26 5.30
CA ARG A 46 9.27 3.51 4.71
C ARG A 46 8.12 3.26 3.70
N SER A 47 7.32 2.23 3.95
CA SER A 47 6.28 1.76 3.03
C SER A 47 5.22 2.85 2.79
N VAL A 48 4.76 3.53 3.84
CA VAL A 48 3.80 4.65 3.72
C VAL A 48 4.31 5.76 2.80
N GLN A 49 5.58 6.16 2.90
CA GLN A 49 6.13 7.22 2.04
C GLN A 49 6.11 6.83 0.56
N ARG A 50 6.26 5.54 0.25
CA ARG A 50 6.16 5.02 -1.13
C ARG A 50 4.73 5.05 -1.67
N LEU A 51 3.73 5.06 -0.78
CA LEU A 51 2.32 5.13 -1.13
C LEU A 51 1.83 6.57 -1.39
N LEU A 52 2.44 7.58 -0.76
CA LEU A 52 1.97 8.97 -0.85
C LEU A 52 1.82 9.53 -2.28
N PRO A 53 2.74 9.27 -3.23
CA PRO A 53 2.58 9.75 -4.61
C PRO A 53 1.30 9.23 -5.29
N PHE A 54 0.81 8.06 -4.87
CA PHE A 54 -0.37 7.43 -5.45
C PHE A 54 -1.69 8.09 -5.04
N THR A 55 -1.70 8.95 -4.03
CA THR A 55 -2.89 9.69 -3.59
C THR A 55 -3.41 10.68 -4.64
N GLN A 56 -2.53 11.14 -5.53
CA GLN A 56 -2.85 12.07 -6.61
C GLN A 56 -2.56 11.47 -8.00
N TYR A 57 -2.28 10.17 -8.09
CA TYR A 57 -1.91 9.50 -9.33
C TYR A 57 -3.05 9.53 -10.35
N LYS A 58 -2.83 10.18 -11.49
CA LYS A 58 -3.87 10.44 -12.49
C LYS A 58 -4.07 9.27 -13.45
N ASP A 59 -3.01 8.51 -13.71
CA ASP A 59 -2.97 7.49 -14.75
C ASP A 59 -3.76 6.23 -14.38
N SER A 60 -4.11 6.06 -13.10
CA SER A 60 -4.95 4.96 -12.66
C SER A 60 -5.80 5.31 -11.45
N THR A 61 -7.12 5.28 -11.66
CA THR A 61 -8.10 5.46 -10.59
C THR A 61 -8.10 4.32 -9.59
N ASP A 62 -7.78 3.09 -10.02
CA ASP A 62 -7.74 1.90 -9.16
C ASP A 62 -6.56 1.96 -8.18
N HIS A 63 -5.38 2.34 -8.66
CA HIS A 63 -4.25 2.63 -7.78
C HIS A 63 -4.60 3.74 -6.79
N ARG A 64 -5.12 4.87 -7.27
CA ARG A 64 -5.45 6.00 -6.40
C ARG A 64 -6.47 5.63 -5.32
N ARG A 65 -7.60 5.02 -5.68
CA ARG A 65 -8.62 4.60 -4.70
C ARG A 65 -8.06 3.56 -3.73
N GLY A 66 -7.37 2.54 -4.24
CA GLY A 66 -6.82 1.46 -3.42
C GLY A 66 -5.79 1.97 -2.42
N ILE A 67 -4.87 2.84 -2.84
CA ILE A 67 -3.86 3.40 -1.95
C ILE A 67 -4.46 4.35 -0.91
N VAL A 68 -5.42 5.21 -1.30
CA VAL A 68 -6.13 6.05 -0.33
C VAL A 68 -6.89 5.20 0.69
N GLY A 69 -7.53 4.11 0.24
CA GLY A 69 -8.17 3.13 1.12
C GLY A 69 -7.18 2.45 2.07
N ALA A 70 -6.01 2.04 1.56
CA ALA A 70 -4.97 1.43 2.39
C ALA A 70 -4.45 2.38 3.48
N LEU A 71 -4.16 3.63 3.12
CA LEU A 71 -3.75 4.67 4.07
C LEU A 71 -4.85 4.94 5.11
N ARG A 72 -6.11 4.98 4.69
CA ARG A 72 -7.24 5.12 5.61
C ARG A 72 -7.28 3.98 6.63
N ASN A 73 -7.17 2.74 6.18
CA ASN A 73 -7.16 1.57 7.08
C ASN A 73 -5.98 1.61 8.06
N CYS A 74 -4.83 2.15 7.65
CA CYS A 74 -3.66 2.33 8.53
C CYS A 74 -3.81 3.46 9.56
N CYS A 75 -4.63 4.47 9.30
CA CYS A 75 -4.73 5.67 10.16
C CYS A 75 -5.96 5.67 11.08
N PHE A 76 -6.96 4.83 10.80
CA PHE A 76 -8.20 4.78 11.56
C PHE A 76 -8.48 3.35 11.99
N GLU A 77 -8.50 3.13 13.30
CA GLU A 77 -9.05 1.91 13.88
C GLU A 77 -10.52 2.19 14.19
N TYR A 78 -11.41 1.48 13.50
CA TYR A 78 -12.82 1.45 13.87
C TYR A 78 -12.98 0.31 14.87
N GLY A 79 -12.91 0.66 16.15
CA GLY A 79 -13.25 -0.24 17.24
C GLY A 79 -14.67 0.02 17.73
N GLU A 80 -15.38 -1.07 18.03
CA GLU A 80 -16.16 -1.13 19.27
C GLU A 80 -15.20 -1.30 20.46
#